data_AF-A0A3N5PRG6-F1
#
_entry.id   AF-A0A3N5PRG6-F1
#
_cell.length_a   1.000
_cell.length_b   1.000
_cell.length_c   1.000
_cell.angle_alpha   90.00
_cell.angle_beta   90.00
_cell.angle_gamma   90.00
#
_symmetry.space_group_name_H-M   'P 1'
#
loop_
_entity.id
_entity.type
_entity.pdbx_description
1 polymer ?
#
loop_
_entity_poly.entity_id
_entity_poly.type
_entity_poly.pdbx_seq_one_letter_code
_entity_poly.pdbx_strand_id
1 'polypeptide(L)'
;MQIYRSYMLKLLIASAVLFISGCQDEKTINGTQDTLAKESYLVEVDKMPMPEGGIEAIQSNIIYPAEAKEKNIQGKVTVQAFIDKDGSVK
;
A
#
# COMPACT_ATOMS: atom_id res chain seq x y z
N MET A 1 8.34 34.90 -36.82
CA MET A 1 7.84 33.67 -36.16
C MET A 1 8.91 32.80 -35.49
N GLN A 2 10.19 33.19 -35.43
CA GLN A 2 11.26 32.35 -34.84
C GLN A 2 11.29 32.34 -33.28
N ILE A 3 10.59 33.29 -32.66
CA ILE A 3 10.61 33.52 -31.21
C ILE A 3 9.80 32.45 -30.47
N TYR A 4 8.62 32.08 -31.00
CA TYR A 4 7.78 31.02 -30.45
C TYR A 4 8.47 29.67 -30.44
N ARG A 5 9.31 29.37 -31.43
CA ARG A 5 10.06 28.10 -31.49
C ARG A 5 11.09 27.99 -30.36
N SER A 6 11.71 29.10 -29.97
CA SER A 6 12.63 29.16 -28.81
C SER A 6 11.88 29.05 -27.48
N TYR A 7 10.73 29.75 -27.34
CA TYR A 7 9.91 29.66 -26.13
C TYR A 7 9.21 28.31 -25.97
N MET A 8 8.72 27.70 -27.04
CA MET A 8 8.10 26.38 -27.02
C MET A 8 9.11 25.28 -26.70
N LEU A 9 10.36 25.42 -27.18
CA LEU A 9 11.45 24.51 -26.82
C LEU A 9 11.85 24.65 -25.34
N LYS A 10 11.91 25.88 -24.81
CA LYS A 10 12.15 26.14 -23.38
C LYS A 10 10.99 25.65 -22.49
N LEU A 11 9.74 25.80 -22.94
CA LEU A 11 8.54 25.34 -22.24
C LEU A 11 8.51 23.80 -22.13
N LEU A 12 8.89 23.09 -23.20
CA LEU A 12 8.99 21.62 -23.18
C LEU A 12 10.08 21.13 -22.21
N ILE A 13 11.27 21.72 -22.24
CA ILE A 13 12.38 21.32 -21.38
C ILE A 13 12.05 21.59 -19.89
N ALA A 14 11.40 22.73 -19.58
CA ALA A 14 11.00 23.06 -18.20
C ALA A 14 9.98 22.07 -17.61
N SER A 15 9.03 21.58 -18.41
CA SER A 15 8.06 20.56 -17.97
C SER A 15 8.70 19.18 -17.74
N ALA A 16 9.68 18.81 -18.56
CA ALA A 16 10.41 17.56 -18.40
C ALA A 16 11.30 17.55 -17.15
N VAL A 17 11.95 18.68 -16.82
CA VAL A 17 12.79 18.80 -15.61
C VAL A 17 11.96 18.74 -14.32
N LEU A 18 10.73 19.28 -14.33
CA LEU A 18 9.79 19.16 -13.21
C LEU A 18 9.29 17.73 -12.98
N PHE A 19 9.20 16.91 -14.04
CA PHE A 19 8.80 15.50 -13.94
C PHE A 19 9.92 14.57 -13.43
N ILE A 20 11.18 14.89 -13.69
CA ILE A 20 12.32 14.04 -13.27
C ILE A 20 12.60 14.16 -11.77
N SER A 21 12.20 15.26 -11.12
CA SER A 21 12.40 15.45 -9.67
C SER A 21 11.34 14.73 -8.80
N GLY A 22 10.42 13.98 -9.41
CA GLY A 22 9.35 13.25 -8.72
C GLY A 22 9.67 11.78 -8.39
N CYS A 23 10.89 11.30 -8.64
CA CYS A 23 11.27 9.92 -8.35
C CYS A 23 12.57 9.87 -7.53
N GLN A 24 12.45 10.14 -6.25
CA GLN A 24 13.44 9.76 -5.25
C GLN A 24 12.73 8.87 -4.24
N ASP A 25 12.95 7.56 -4.36
CA ASP A 25 13.16 6.65 -3.24
C ASP A 25 13.57 5.27 -3.79
N GLU A 26 14.79 5.18 -4.30
CA GLU A 26 15.52 3.91 -4.23
C GLU A 26 16.22 3.90 -2.87
N LYS A 27 15.53 3.40 -1.84
CA LYS A 27 16.25 2.90 -0.66
C LYS A 27 16.94 1.60 -1.06
N THR A 28 18.19 1.74 -1.47
CA THR A 28 19.21 0.71 -1.38
C THR A 28 19.20 0.15 0.05
N ILE A 29 18.61 -1.03 0.26
CA ILE A 29 18.82 -1.77 1.50
C ILE A 29 20.19 -2.43 1.46
N ASN A 30 21.22 -1.65 1.80
CA ASN A 30 22.50 -2.20 2.20
C ASN A 30 22.27 -3.01 3.48
N GLY A 31 22.43 -4.33 3.36
CA GLY A 31 22.45 -5.23 4.49
C GLY A 31 23.54 -4.82 5.47
N THR A 32 23.13 -4.35 6.63
CA THR A 32 23.87 -4.42 7.89
C THR A 32 22.83 -4.50 8.98
N GLN A 33 22.88 -5.59 9.74
CA GLN A 33 21.85 -5.99 10.69
C GLN A 33 21.71 -4.96 11.81
N ASP A 34 20.53 -4.33 11.85
CA ASP A 34 20.02 -3.70 13.05
C ASP A 34 19.33 -4.79 13.88
N THR A 35 19.97 -5.20 14.95
CA THR A 35 19.47 -6.16 15.93
C THR A 35 18.40 -5.49 16.79
N LEU A 36 17.19 -5.36 16.23
CA LEU A 36 15.96 -5.05 16.94
C LEU A 36 14.97 -6.16 16.56
N ALA A 37 14.67 -7.02 17.53
CA ALA A 37 13.78 -8.18 17.48
C ALA A 37 12.84 -8.23 16.26
N LYS A 38 13.33 -8.80 15.14
CA LYS A 38 12.54 -9.03 13.94
C LYS A 38 11.69 -10.26 14.19
N GLU A 39 10.44 -10.05 14.57
CA GLU A 39 9.47 -11.14 14.67
C GLU A 39 9.34 -11.81 13.30
N SER A 40 9.78 -13.06 13.24
CA SER A 40 9.71 -13.88 12.03
C SER A 40 8.33 -14.50 11.95
N TYR A 41 7.47 -13.96 11.09
CA TYR A 41 6.17 -14.56 10.80
C TYR A 41 6.34 -15.85 10.01
N LEU A 42 5.60 -16.89 10.39
CA LEU A 42 5.58 -18.18 9.67
C LEU A 42 4.59 -18.08 8.51
N VAL A 43 5.06 -18.28 7.29
CA VAL A 43 4.21 -18.29 6.08
C VAL A 43 3.52 -19.65 5.91
N GLU A 44 4.12 -20.71 6.45
CA GLU A 44 3.61 -22.08 6.37
C GLU A 44 3.46 -22.65 7.78
N VAL A 45 2.24 -23.02 8.13
CA VAL A 45 1.86 -23.53 9.45
C VAL A 45 0.88 -24.69 9.25
N ASP A 46 1.04 -25.77 10.02
CA ASP A 46 0.17 -26.96 9.93
C ASP A 46 -1.31 -26.63 10.17
N LYS A 47 -1.59 -25.61 10.98
CA LYS A 47 -2.93 -25.13 11.29
C LYS A 47 -2.99 -23.61 11.16
N MET A 48 -3.78 -23.14 10.20
CA MET A 48 -4.03 -21.71 10.03
C MET A 48 -4.84 -21.13 11.19
N PRO A 49 -4.56 -19.89 11.62
CA PRO A 49 -5.38 -19.20 12.60
C PRO A 49 -6.77 -18.91 12.03
N MET A 50 -7.78 -18.90 12.90
CA MET A 50 -9.14 -18.52 12.54
C MET A 50 -9.66 -17.48 13.56
N PRO A 51 -10.38 -16.44 13.11
CA PRO A 51 -10.97 -15.45 14.02
C PRO A 51 -11.94 -16.10 15.00
N GLU A 52 -12.02 -15.54 16.20
CA GLU A 52 -13.08 -15.90 17.14
C GLU A 52 -14.45 -15.49 16.58
N GLY A 53 -15.42 -16.40 16.63
CA GLY A 53 -16.71 -16.20 15.96
C GLY A 53 -16.70 -16.43 14.45
N GLY A 54 -15.56 -16.88 13.88
CA GLY A 54 -15.44 -17.22 12.47
C GLY A 54 -15.49 -16.01 11.55
N ILE A 55 -15.79 -16.25 10.26
CA ILE A 55 -15.81 -15.19 9.25
C ILE A 55 -16.97 -14.20 9.49
N GLU A 56 -18.05 -14.64 10.13
CA GLU A 56 -19.20 -13.78 10.45
C GLU A 56 -18.81 -12.61 11.34
N ALA A 57 -17.91 -12.82 12.31
CA ALA A 57 -17.40 -11.76 13.18
C ALA A 57 -16.66 -10.65 12.41
N ILE A 58 -15.99 -11.00 11.30
CA ILE A 58 -15.39 -10.00 10.42
C ILE A 58 -16.51 -9.25 9.67
N GLN A 59 -17.45 -9.99 9.07
CA GLN A 59 -18.52 -9.42 8.25
C GLN A 59 -19.39 -8.42 9.02
N SER A 60 -19.71 -8.70 10.29
CA SER A 60 -20.51 -7.81 11.14
C SER A 60 -19.80 -6.49 11.47
N ASN A 61 -18.46 -6.48 11.43
CA ASN A 61 -17.64 -5.31 11.74
C ASN A 61 -17.24 -4.49 10.50
N ILE A 62 -17.65 -4.89 9.29
CA ILE A 62 -17.33 -4.16 8.06
C ILE A 62 -18.10 -2.84 8.03
N ILE A 63 -17.37 -1.72 8.10
CA ILE A 63 -17.93 -0.38 7.91
C ILE A 63 -17.81 0.00 6.44
N TYR A 64 -18.95 0.05 5.76
CA TYR A 64 -19.00 0.42 4.35
C TYR A 64 -19.14 1.96 4.21
N PRO A 65 -18.26 2.65 3.45
CA PRO A 65 -18.26 4.12 3.33
C PRO A 65 -19.55 4.70 2.74
N ALA A 66 -20.02 5.84 3.27
CA ALA A 66 -21.29 6.46 2.86
C ALA A 66 -21.32 6.81 1.36
N GLU A 67 -20.28 7.48 0.86
CA GLU A 67 -20.17 7.86 -0.55
C GLU A 67 -20.23 6.66 -1.51
N ALA A 68 -19.67 5.53 -1.08
CA ALA A 68 -19.69 4.31 -1.87
C ALA A 68 -21.10 3.69 -1.92
N LYS A 69 -21.92 3.88 -0.87
CA LYS A 69 -23.30 3.35 -0.83
C LYS A 69 -24.17 4.14 -1.78
N GLU A 70 -24.07 5.47 -1.72
CA GLU A 70 -24.81 6.38 -2.59
C GLU A 70 -24.48 6.14 -4.07
N LYS A 71 -23.19 5.91 -4.37
CA LYS A 71 -22.70 5.66 -5.72
C LYS A 71 -22.81 4.18 -6.15
N ASN A 72 -23.36 3.29 -5.32
CA ASN A 72 -23.48 1.85 -5.58
C ASN A 72 -22.16 1.17 -6.03
N ILE A 73 -21.04 1.57 -5.42
CA ILE A 73 -19.71 1.05 -5.79
C ILE A 73 -19.58 -0.39 -5.29
N GLN A 74 -19.04 -1.30 -6.08
CA GLN A 74 -18.88 -2.71 -5.67
C GLN A 74 -17.49 -3.19 -6.02
N GLY A 75 -16.97 -4.11 -5.20
CA GLY A 75 -15.64 -4.67 -5.39
C GLY A 75 -15.34 -5.80 -4.43
N LYS A 76 -14.23 -6.48 -4.67
CA LYS A 76 -13.69 -7.53 -3.81
C LYS A 76 -12.44 -7.00 -3.12
N VAL A 77 -12.40 -7.10 -1.79
CA VAL A 77 -11.25 -6.73 -0.97
C VAL A 77 -10.61 -8.00 -0.43
N THR A 78 -9.34 -8.21 -0.74
CA THR A 78 -8.53 -9.31 -0.17
C THR A 78 -7.62 -8.72 0.90
N VAL A 79 -7.73 -9.21 2.13
CA VAL A 79 -6.91 -8.77 3.27
C VAL A 79 -6.01 -9.92 3.71
N GLN A 80 -4.74 -9.62 3.94
CA GLN A 80 -3.78 -10.53 4.58
C GLN A 80 -3.36 -9.90 5.89
N ALA A 81 -3.35 -10.68 6.96
CA ALA A 81 -3.09 -10.21 8.31
C ALA A 81 -2.14 -11.19 9.00
N PHE A 82 -1.25 -10.66 9.85
CA PHE A 82 -0.39 -11.48 10.70
C PHE A 82 -1.03 -11.61 12.08
N ILE A 83 -1.10 -12.84 12.58
CA ILE A 83 -1.72 -13.17 13.86
C ILE A 83 -0.63 -13.58 14.82
N ASP A 84 -0.54 -12.86 15.94
CA ASP A 84 0.36 -13.18 17.04
C ASP A 84 -0.15 -14.38 17.85
N LYS A 85 0.70 -14.92 18.73
CA LYS A 85 0.38 -16.12 19.53
C LYS A 85 -0.78 -15.90 20.51
N ASP A 86 -1.06 -14.66 20.87
CA ASP A 86 -2.15 -14.23 21.74
C ASP A 86 -3.48 -14.00 20.98
N GLY A 87 -3.45 -14.06 19.64
CA GLY A 87 -4.60 -13.79 18.78
C GLY A 87 -4.72 -12.33 18.32
N SER A 88 -3.75 -11.47 18.66
CA SER A 88 -3.71 -10.09 18.21
C SER A 88 -3.35 -9.99 16.72
N VAL A 89 -3.89 -8.97 16.03
CA VAL A 89 -3.60 -8.69 14.62
C VAL A 89 -2.56 -7.56 14.51
N LYS A 90 -1.49 -7.76 13.72
CA LYS A 90 -0.47 -6.75 13.40
C LYS A 90 -0.50 -6.29 11.94
#